data_AF-A0A318JQG5-F1
#
_entry.id   AF-A0A318JQG5-F1
#
_cell.length_a   1.000
_cell.length_b   1.000
_cell.length_c   1.000
_cell.angle_alpha   90.00
_cell.angle_beta   90.00
_cell.angle_gamma   90.00
#
_symmetry.space_group_name_H-M   'P 1'
#
loop_
_entity.id
_entity.type
_entity.pdbx_description
1 polymer ?
#
loop_
_entity_poly.entity_id
_entity_poly.type
_entity_poly.pdbx_seq_one_letter_code
_entity_poly.pdbx_strand_id
1 'polypeptide(L)'
;MRLRFEQWRDFLDMDADSINTLREFGGLIRPHMDLLMDGVYAYIHANAAASATFSDPAAMQRARAHQLRHWQDHVFAGNFNQDYLEATLAIGRTHQQLGVDLRFYSGAYVVVLNQLVVLLGQLVPDEARRSRYLTAVNRAVFLDMGLATYAYYDTLLNALEDMAQEVTLSLARAGEYRDNETGKHITRMSKMCEQMALALGKDATWAHALRMASPLHDVGKIGVPDRILLKPGRLDDNESQIMREHPRIGGTIIPEHPALVIRMARRIALTHHEKWDGSGYPAGLCGEEIPLEGRIAAICDVYDALVSTRPYKPAWSQQAALDYLQQQSGLHFDPHLVSTFLRIVPEVEAIQSRYAESTS
;
A
#
# COMPACT_ATOMS: atom_id res chain seq x y z
N MET A 1 -6.33 15.11 -4.21
CA MET A 1 -7.71 14.98 -3.68
C MET A 1 -8.67 15.97 -4.33
N ARG A 2 -8.40 17.28 -4.29
CA ARG A 2 -9.19 18.31 -5.01
C ARG A 2 -9.37 18.03 -6.51
N LEU A 3 -8.31 17.57 -7.18
CA LEU A 3 -8.36 17.14 -8.59
C LEU A 3 -9.37 16.02 -8.84
N ARG A 4 -9.52 15.06 -7.91
CA ARG A 4 -10.49 13.96 -8.04
C ARG A 4 -11.92 14.44 -7.81
N PHE A 5 -12.14 15.33 -6.85
CA PHE A 5 -13.46 15.90 -6.60
C PHE A 5 -13.97 16.75 -7.78
N GLU A 6 -13.12 17.62 -8.33
CA GLU A 6 -13.45 18.42 -9.52
C GLU A 6 -13.75 17.52 -10.72
N GLN A 7 -12.96 16.47 -10.95
CA GLN A 7 -13.23 15.46 -11.98
C GLN A 7 -14.59 14.77 -11.82
N TRP A 8 -14.97 14.37 -10.61
CA TRP A 8 -16.29 13.74 -10.37
C TRP A 8 -17.44 14.72 -10.59
N ARG A 9 -17.28 15.97 -10.14
CA ARG A 9 -18.30 17.02 -10.33
C ARG A 9 -18.52 17.32 -11.81
N ASP A 10 -17.44 17.44 -12.56
CA ASP A 10 -17.47 17.73 -13.99
C ASP A 10 -18.00 16.52 -14.77
N PHE A 11 -17.62 15.29 -14.41
CA PHE A 11 -18.14 14.05 -15.01
C PHE A 11 -19.66 13.89 -14.84
N LEU A 12 -20.21 14.36 -13.72
CA LEU A 12 -21.65 14.26 -13.41
C LEU A 12 -22.46 15.48 -13.88
N ASP A 13 -21.83 16.46 -14.55
CA ASP A 13 -22.45 17.74 -14.94
C ASP A 13 -23.15 18.44 -13.76
N MET A 14 -22.52 18.44 -12.58
CA MET A 14 -23.10 19.05 -11.37
C MET A 14 -22.81 20.56 -11.35
N ASP A 15 -23.55 21.27 -12.21
CA ASP A 15 -23.49 22.71 -12.44
C ASP A 15 -24.36 23.54 -11.48
N ALA A 16 -24.38 24.86 -11.67
CA ALA A 16 -25.14 25.78 -10.82
C ALA A 16 -26.66 25.53 -10.86
N ASP A 17 -27.21 25.13 -12.01
CA ASP A 17 -28.63 24.80 -12.14
C ASP A 17 -28.99 23.53 -11.36
N SER A 18 -28.14 22.51 -11.44
CA SER A 18 -28.26 21.28 -10.67
C SER A 18 -28.21 21.56 -9.16
N ILE A 19 -27.28 22.41 -8.71
CA ILE A 19 -27.14 22.79 -7.31
C ILE A 19 -28.37 23.57 -6.81
N ASN A 20 -28.91 24.49 -7.61
CA ASN A 20 -30.12 25.23 -7.24
C ASN A 20 -31.34 24.32 -7.19
N THR A 21 -31.48 23.42 -8.17
CA THR A 21 -32.53 22.39 -8.20
C THR A 21 -32.45 21.47 -6.97
N LEU A 22 -31.24 21.10 -6.54
CA LEU A 22 -31.02 20.33 -5.31
C LEU A 22 -31.48 21.09 -4.07
N ARG A 23 -31.19 22.39 -3.95
CA ARG A 23 -31.63 23.21 -2.80
C ARG A 23 -33.15 23.28 -2.68
N GLU A 24 -33.83 23.47 -3.81
CA GLU A 24 -35.30 23.43 -3.84
C GLU A 24 -35.84 22.06 -3.42
N PHE A 25 -35.26 21.00 -3.99
CA PHE A 25 -35.58 19.62 -3.63
C PHE A 25 -35.34 19.36 -2.13
N GLY A 26 -34.24 19.85 -1.57
CA GLY A 26 -33.88 19.72 -0.17
C GLY A 26 -34.93 20.34 0.76
N GLY A 27 -35.48 21.50 0.39
CA GLY A 27 -36.59 22.12 1.10
C GLY A 27 -37.86 21.27 1.08
N LEU A 28 -38.18 20.67 -0.07
CA LEU A 28 -39.35 19.80 -0.26
C LEU A 28 -39.23 18.49 0.54
N ILE A 29 -38.06 17.86 0.53
CA ILE A 29 -37.86 16.52 1.08
C ILE A 29 -37.58 16.53 2.59
N ARG A 30 -37.17 17.66 3.17
CA ARG A 30 -36.75 17.79 4.57
C ARG A 30 -37.74 17.18 5.57
N PRO A 31 -39.08 17.37 5.47
CA PRO A 31 -40.04 16.75 6.39
C PRO A 31 -40.13 15.22 6.30
N HIS A 32 -39.62 14.63 5.21
CA HIS A 32 -39.70 13.20 4.92
C HIS A 32 -38.37 12.47 5.12
N MET A 33 -37.30 13.18 5.48
CA MET A 33 -35.96 12.60 5.58
C MET A 33 -35.85 11.49 6.64
N ASP A 34 -36.56 11.60 7.76
CA ASP A 34 -36.58 10.53 8.77
C ASP A 34 -37.18 9.23 8.21
N LEU A 35 -38.26 9.32 7.42
CA LEU A 35 -38.88 8.17 6.78
C LEU A 35 -37.96 7.51 5.75
N LEU A 36 -37.20 8.31 5.00
CA LEU A 36 -36.18 7.79 4.08
C LEU A 36 -35.09 7.04 4.84
N MET A 37 -34.59 7.62 5.93
CA MET A 37 -33.58 6.97 6.76
C MET A 37 -34.10 5.68 7.40
N ASP A 38 -35.36 5.62 7.82
CA ASP A 38 -35.95 4.40 8.37
C ASP A 38 -35.97 3.26 7.35
N GLY A 39 -36.21 3.56 6.08
CA GLY A 39 -36.13 2.56 5.02
C GLY A 39 -34.72 2.04 4.76
N VAL A 40 -33.72 2.93 4.80
CA VAL A 40 -32.31 2.52 4.71
C VAL A 40 -31.95 1.60 5.88
N TYR A 41 -32.34 1.94 7.10
CA TYR A 41 -32.02 1.14 8.28
C TYR A 41 -32.83 -0.17 8.33
N ALA A 42 -34.07 -0.19 7.81
CA ALA A 42 -34.82 -1.42 7.62
C ALA A 42 -34.13 -2.36 6.61
N TYR A 43 -33.62 -1.82 5.50
CA TYR A 43 -32.77 -2.57 4.56
C TYR A 43 -31.52 -3.11 5.27
N ILE A 44 -30.94 -2.33 6.19
CA ILE A 44 -29.77 -2.76 6.93
C ILE A 44 -30.07 -3.94 7.87
N HIS A 45 -31.15 -3.85 8.63
CA HIS A 45 -31.59 -4.90 9.54
C HIS A 45 -32.00 -6.18 8.82
N ALA A 46 -32.51 -6.08 7.58
CA ALA A 46 -32.89 -7.25 6.79
C ALA A 46 -31.67 -8.09 6.34
N ASN A 47 -30.45 -7.55 6.44
CA ASN A 47 -29.22 -8.25 6.11
C ASN A 47 -28.51 -8.74 7.38
N ALA A 48 -28.46 -10.07 7.58
CA ALA A 48 -27.87 -10.67 8.78
C ALA A 48 -26.39 -10.31 8.99
N ALA A 49 -25.59 -10.19 7.93
CA ALA A 49 -24.18 -9.84 8.02
C ALA A 49 -24.00 -8.37 8.43
N ALA A 50 -24.76 -7.45 7.84
CA ALA A 50 -24.72 -6.05 8.21
C ALA A 50 -25.28 -5.81 9.62
N SER A 51 -26.37 -6.50 9.99
CA SER A 51 -26.93 -6.40 11.34
C SER A 51 -25.96 -6.88 12.42
N ALA A 52 -25.07 -7.82 12.11
CA ALA A 52 -24.01 -8.24 13.04
C ALA A 52 -22.93 -7.15 13.22
N THR A 53 -22.58 -6.42 12.14
CA THR A 53 -21.66 -5.27 12.21
C THR A 53 -22.23 -4.12 13.02
N PHE A 54 -23.56 -3.91 12.99
CA PHE A 54 -24.26 -2.86 13.71
C PHE A 54 -25.02 -3.39 14.94
N SER A 55 -24.39 -4.22 15.75
CA SER A 55 -25.04 -4.89 16.88
C SER A 55 -25.30 -3.99 18.10
N ASP A 56 -24.65 -2.81 18.20
CA ASP A 56 -24.91 -1.80 19.24
C ASP A 56 -26.01 -0.82 18.78
N PRO A 57 -27.22 -0.87 19.38
CA PRO A 57 -28.32 0.03 19.02
C PRO A 57 -27.97 1.51 19.18
N ALA A 58 -27.14 1.86 20.17
CA ALA A 58 -26.77 3.25 20.42
C ALA A 58 -25.80 3.77 19.35
N ALA A 59 -24.84 2.95 18.91
CA ALA A 59 -23.97 3.26 17.78
C ALA A 59 -24.78 3.41 16.48
N MET A 60 -25.75 2.53 16.26
CA MET A 60 -26.60 2.57 15.08
C MET A 60 -27.46 3.85 15.04
N GLN A 61 -28.01 4.28 16.18
CA GLN A 61 -28.76 5.54 16.27
C GLN A 61 -27.87 6.76 16.01
N ARG A 62 -26.62 6.76 16.52
CA ARG A 62 -25.64 7.82 16.23
C ARG A 62 -25.28 7.86 14.74
N ALA A 63 -25.08 6.69 14.12
CA ALA A 63 -24.80 6.58 12.69
C ALA A 63 -25.98 7.10 11.86
N ARG A 64 -27.22 6.76 12.22
CA ARG A 64 -28.44 7.26 11.55
C ARG A 64 -28.51 8.78 11.64
N ALA A 65 -28.32 9.34 12.83
CA ALA A 65 -28.35 10.79 13.04
C ALA A 65 -27.25 11.51 12.25
N HIS A 66 -26.05 10.92 12.16
CA HIS A 66 -24.95 11.47 11.38
C HIS A 66 -25.25 11.45 9.87
N GLN A 67 -25.71 10.31 9.35
CA GLN A 67 -26.09 10.17 7.93
C GLN A 67 -27.24 11.13 7.57
N LEU A 68 -28.26 11.23 8.42
CA LEU A 68 -29.37 12.16 8.22
C LEU A 68 -28.87 13.61 8.07
N ARG A 69 -28.01 14.07 8.99
CA ARG A 69 -27.41 15.41 8.91
C ARG A 69 -26.54 15.58 7.68
N HIS A 70 -25.71 14.59 7.34
CA HIS A 70 -24.86 14.63 6.14
C HIS A 70 -25.69 14.90 4.88
N TRP A 71 -26.78 14.16 4.70
CA TRP A 71 -27.65 14.32 3.55
C TRP A 71 -28.44 15.63 3.56
N GLN A 72 -28.90 16.08 4.74
CA GLN A 72 -29.67 17.32 4.88
C GLN A 72 -28.83 18.59 4.73
N ASP A 73 -27.63 18.61 5.30
CA ASP A 73 -26.80 19.81 5.44
C ASP A 73 -25.78 19.94 4.31
N HIS A 74 -25.44 18.82 3.65
CA HIS A 74 -24.54 18.81 2.50
C HIS A 74 -25.23 18.41 1.19
N VAL A 75 -25.62 17.14 1.04
CA VAL A 75 -26.03 16.56 -0.25
C VAL A 75 -27.24 17.28 -0.84
N PHE A 76 -28.35 17.35 -0.10
CA PHE A 76 -29.59 17.98 -0.55
C PHE A 76 -29.64 19.48 -0.26
N ALA A 77 -28.68 20.03 0.47
CA ALA A 77 -28.46 21.47 0.56
C ALA A 77 -27.63 22.02 -0.63
N GLY A 78 -27.08 21.15 -1.48
CA GLY A 78 -26.17 21.53 -2.55
C GLY A 78 -24.87 22.17 -2.03
N ASN A 79 -24.45 21.82 -0.82
CA ASN A 79 -23.28 22.37 -0.14
C ASN A 79 -22.06 21.45 -0.34
N PHE A 80 -21.50 21.44 -1.55
CA PHE A 80 -20.36 20.61 -1.91
C PHE A 80 -19.03 21.33 -1.68
N ASN A 81 -18.78 21.67 -0.40
CA ASN A 81 -17.56 22.34 0.06
C ASN A 81 -16.54 21.33 0.61
N GLN A 82 -15.47 21.84 1.24
CA GLN A 82 -14.43 21.01 1.85
C GLN A 82 -14.99 20.13 2.98
N ASP A 83 -15.92 20.65 3.81
CA ASP A 83 -16.53 19.90 4.91
C ASP A 83 -17.31 18.68 4.39
N TYR A 84 -18.09 18.86 3.31
CA TYR A 84 -18.77 17.76 2.62
C TYR A 84 -17.77 16.70 2.15
N LEU A 85 -16.68 17.12 1.52
CA LEU A 85 -15.67 16.19 1.01
C LEU A 85 -15.06 15.37 2.16
N GLU A 86 -14.68 16.02 3.25
CA GLU A 86 -14.11 15.36 4.42
C GLU A 86 -15.10 14.38 5.07
N ALA A 87 -16.35 14.80 5.26
CA ALA A 87 -17.42 13.95 5.80
C ALA A 87 -17.68 12.72 4.93
N THR A 88 -17.80 12.90 3.60
CA THR A 88 -18.07 11.82 2.64
C THR A 88 -16.94 10.79 2.63
N LEU A 89 -15.70 11.26 2.60
CA LEU A 89 -14.53 10.36 2.65
C LEU A 89 -14.43 9.65 4.01
N ALA A 90 -14.76 10.33 5.11
CA ALA A 90 -14.78 9.70 6.44
C ALA A 90 -15.82 8.57 6.50
N ILE A 91 -17.02 8.78 5.94
CA ILE A 91 -18.04 7.74 5.82
C ILE A 91 -17.47 6.50 5.13
N GLY A 92 -16.89 6.64 3.95
CA GLY A 92 -16.30 5.52 3.21
C GLY A 92 -15.23 4.75 3.99
N ARG A 93 -14.31 5.49 4.64
CA ARG A 93 -13.24 4.91 5.48
C ARG A 93 -13.79 4.14 6.67
N THR A 94 -14.74 4.72 7.40
CA THR A 94 -15.34 4.08 8.57
C THR A 94 -16.09 2.80 8.19
N HIS A 95 -16.81 2.79 7.07
CA HIS A 95 -17.50 1.58 6.62
C HIS A 95 -16.53 0.45 6.26
N GLN A 96 -15.38 0.78 5.65
CA GLN A 96 -14.33 -0.20 5.39
C GLN A 96 -13.73 -0.74 6.70
N GLN A 97 -13.42 0.14 7.66
CA GLN A 97 -12.84 -0.23 8.95
C GLN A 97 -13.76 -1.12 9.79
N LEU A 98 -15.08 -0.89 9.71
CA LEU A 98 -16.09 -1.72 10.37
C LEU A 98 -16.38 -3.03 9.62
N GLY A 99 -15.76 -3.25 8.44
CA GLY A 99 -15.96 -4.47 7.65
C GLY A 99 -17.33 -4.57 7.00
N VAL A 100 -18.00 -3.44 6.75
CA VAL A 100 -19.29 -3.43 6.03
C VAL A 100 -19.05 -3.88 4.59
N ASP A 101 -19.81 -4.88 4.12
CA ASP A 101 -19.73 -5.35 2.73
C ASP A 101 -20.07 -4.21 1.76
N LEU A 102 -19.20 -4.00 0.77
CA LEU A 102 -19.33 -2.89 -0.17
C LEU A 102 -20.61 -2.96 -1.02
N ARG A 103 -21.06 -4.15 -1.42
CA ARG A 103 -22.29 -4.29 -2.23
C ARG A 103 -23.50 -3.88 -1.41
N PHE A 104 -23.48 -4.24 -0.13
CA PHE A 104 -24.51 -3.84 0.80
C PHE A 104 -24.48 -2.32 1.07
N TYR A 105 -23.29 -1.76 1.31
CA TYR A 105 -23.10 -0.32 1.48
C TYR A 105 -23.60 0.48 0.26
N SER A 106 -23.19 0.11 -0.96
CA SER A 106 -23.68 0.75 -2.19
C SER A 106 -25.18 0.50 -2.42
N GLY A 107 -25.71 -0.65 -1.99
CA GLY A 107 -27.14 -0.96 -2.05
C GLY A 107 -28.01 -0.01 -1.23
N ALA A 108 -27.51 0.54 -0.13
CA ALA A 108 -28.23 1.54 0.67
C ALA A 108 -28.55 2.81 -0.13
N TYR A 109 -27.65 3.25 -1.01
CA TYR A 109 -27.89 4.39 -1.90
C TYR A 109 -29.02 4.09 -2.91
N VAL A 110 -29.09 2.85 -3.40
CA VAL A 110 -30.17 2.41 -4.30
C VAL A 110 -31.53 2.43 -3.60
N VAL A 111 -31.57 2.05 -2.31
CA VAL A 111 -32.79 2.16 -1.50
C VAL A 111 -33.25 3.62 -1.40
N VAL A 112 -32.34 4.55 -1.13
CA VAL A 112 -32.66 5.99 -1.10
C VAL A 112 -33.23 6.45 -2.44
N LEU A 113 -32.57 6.14 -3.57
CA LEU A 113 -33.05 6.53 -4.90
C LEU A 113 -34.45 6.00 -5.19
N ASN A 114 -34.71 4.71 -4.91
CA ASN A 114 -36.02 4.11 -5.13
C ASN A 114 -37.12 4.79 -4.29
N GLN A 115 -36.83 5.08 -3.02
CA GLN A 115 -37.79 5.76 -2.16
C GLN A 115 -38.07 7.21 -2.61
N LEU A 116 -37.03 7.92 -3.06
CA LEU A 116 -37.18 9.27 -3.60
C LEU A 116 -38.02 9.31 -4.87
N VAL A 117 -37.89 8.32 -5.75
CA VAL A 117 -38.75 8.20 -6.94
C VAL A 117 -40.22 8.07 -6.54
N VAL A 118 -40.53 7.19 -5.59
CA VAL A 118 -41.91 6.99 -5.11
C VAL A 118 -42.45 8.26 -4.46
N LEU A 119 -41.66 8.88 -3.59
CA LEU A 119 -42.07 10.07 -2.83
C LEU A 119 -42.28 11.29 -3.75
N LEU A 120 -41.40 11.51 -4.74
CA LEU A 120 -41.58 12.57 -5.72
C LEU A 120 -42.80 12.36 -6.61
N GLY A 121 -43.16 11.11 -6.92
CA GLY A 121 -44.41 10.80 -7.62
C GLY A 121 -45.68 11.24 -6.86
N GLN A 122 -45.61 11.28 -5.52
CA GLN A 122 -46.70 11.73 -4.66
C GLN A 122 -46.69 13.25 -4.44
N LEU A 123 -45.50 13.83 -4.22
CA LEU A 123 -45.35 15.24 -3.86
C LEU A 123 -45.32 16.20 -5.05
N VAL A 124 -44.91 15.73 -6.23
CA VAL A 124 -44.68 16.58 -7.41
C VAL A 124 -45.47 16.01 -8.60
N PRO A 125 -46.74 16.43 -8.77
CA PRO A 125 -47.58 15.98 -9.89
C PRO A 125 -47.00 16.37 -11.26
N ASP A 126 -46.40 17.57 -11.34
CA ASP A 126 -45.79 18.09 -12.56
C ASP A 126 -44.60 17.24 -13.01
N GLU A 127 -44.71 16.64 -14.20
CA GLU A 127 -43.73 15.68 -14.70
C GLU A 127 -42.39 16.33 -15.04
N ALA A 128 -42.40 17.54 -15.60
CA ALA A 128 -41.18 18.25 -15.95
C ALA A 128 -40.36 18.61 -14.70
N ARG A 129 -41.02 19.14 -13.66
CA ARG A 129 -40.41 19.47 -12.37
C ARG A 129 -39.91 18.22 -11.66
N ARG A 130 -40.69 17.12 -11.67
CA ARG A 130 -40.28 15.83 -11.11
C ARG A 130 -39.02 15.29 -11.80
N SER A 131 -38.97 15.34 -13.13
CA SER A 131 -37.80 14.91 -13.92
C SER A 131 -36.54 15.74 -13.61
N ARG A 132 -36.70 17.06 -13.45
CA ARG A 132 -35.59 17.94 -13.02
C ARG A 132 -35.06 17.56 -11.63
N TYR A 133 -35.95 17.37 -10.65
CA TYR A 133 -35.52 16.93 -9.31
C TYR A 133 -34.83 15.58 -9.34
N LEU A 134 -35.36 14.59 -10.05
CA LEU A 134 -34.74 13.27 -10.16
C LEU A 134 -33.35 13.34 -10.80
N THR A 135 -33.17 14.17 -11.84
CA THR A 135 -31.88 14.34 -12.50
C THR A 135 -30.84 14.92 -11.53
N ALA A 136 -31.20 16.00 -10.82
CA ALA A 136 -30.30 16.67 -9.88
C ALA A 136 -29.97 15.79 -8.66
N VAL A 137 -30.98 15.07 -8.12
CA VAL A 137 -30.82 14.09 -7.04
C VAL A 137 -29.90 12.95 -7.48
N ASN A 138 -30.12 12.37 -8.66
CA ASN A 138 -29.26 11.29 -9.17
C ASN A 138 -27.79 11.73 -9.23
N ARG A 139 -27.52 12.93 -9.77
CA ARG A 139 -26.16 13.49 -9.81
C ARG A 139 -25.55 13.60 -8.42
N ALA A 140 -26.26 14.18 -7.46
CA ALA A 140 -25.76 14.33 -6.09
C ALA A 140 -25.51 12.98 -5.40
N VAL A 141 -26.44 12.02 -5.56
CA VAL A 141 -26.34 10.69 -4.97
C VAL A 141 -25.19 9.89 -5.56
N PHE A 142 -25.02 9.92 -6.89
CA PHE A 142 -23.88 9.26 -7.54
C PHE A 142 -22.55 9.90 -7.17
N LEU A 143 -22.50 11.22 -6.98
CA LEU A 143 -21.31 11.90 -6.48
C LEU A 143 -20.94 11.42 -5.06
N ASP A 144 -21.91 11.44 -4.14
CA ASP A 144 -21.71 11.04 -2.75
C ASP A 144 -21.28 9.57 -2.66
N MET A 145 -22.02 8.68 -3.34
CA MET A 145 -21.68 7.26 -3.44
C MET A 145 -20.30 7.05 -4.07
N GLY A 146 -19.98 7.74 -5.16
CA GLY A 146 -18.70 7.62 -5.87
C GLY A 146 -17.50 8.01 -5.00
N LEU A 147 -17.60 9.13 -4.27
CA LEU A 147 -16.56 9.59 -3.35
C LEU A 147 -16.38 8.67 -2.15
N ALA A 148 -17.47 8.23 -1.55
CA ALA A 148 -17.41 7.38 -0.36
C ALA A 148 -16.95 5.95 -0.72
N THR A 149 -17.41 5.38 -1.83
CA THR A 149 -16.90 4.09 -2.34
C THR A 149 -15.43 4.19 -2.77
N TYR A 150 -15.00 5.31 -3.35
CA TYR A 150 -13.58 5.56 -3.60
C TYR A 150 -12.76 5.50 -2.30
N ALA A 151 -13.18 6.20 -1.25
CA ALA A 151 -12.47 6.19 0.03
C ALA A 151 -12.46 4.81 0.69
N TYR A 152 -13.55 4.05 0.55
CA TYR A 152 -13.64 2.66 0.99
C TYR A 152 -12.57 1.81 0.29
N TYR A 153 -12.51 1.85 -1.05
CA TYR A 153 -11.55 1.07 -1.84
C TYR A 153 -10.10 1.47 -1.56
N ASP A 154 -9.83 2.76 -1.47
CA ASP A 154 -8.50 3.29 -1.15
C ASP A 154 -8.01 2.74 0.19
N THR A 155 -8.87 2.73 1.22
CA THR A 155 -8.55 2.16 2.53
C THR A 155 -8.33 0.66 2.49
N LEU A 156 -9.17 -0.07 1.74
CA LEU A 156 -9.01 -1.51 1.57
C LEU A 156 -7.69 -1.86 0.87
N LEU A 157 -7.35 -1.15 -0.21
CA LEU A 157 -6.11 -1.38 -0.94
C LEU A 157 -4.89 -1.08 -0.08
N ASN A 158 -4.89 0.01 0.68
CA ASN A 158 -3.81 0.33 1.61
C ASN A 158 -3.66 -0.77 2.68
N ALA A 159 -4.76 -1.25 3.26
CA ALA A 159 -4.73 -2.33 4.25
C ALA A 159 -4.20 -3.66 3.68
N LEU A 160 -4.54 -3.98 2.42
CA LEU A 160 -4.01 -5.16 1.74
C LEU A 160 -2.50 -5.03 1.45
N GLU A 161 -2.06 -3.83 1.06
CA GLU A 161 -0.64 -3.54 0.83
C GLU A 161 0.17 -3.62 2.13
N ASP A 162 -0.32 -3.02 3.22
CA ASP A 162 0.28 -3.12 4.55
C ASP A 162 0.38 -4.58 5.02
N MET A 163 -0.69 -5.36 4.84
CA MET A 163 -0.70 -6.78 5.17
C MET A 163 0.31 -7.57 4.34
N ALA A 164 0.37 -7.32 3.03
CA ALA A 164 1.35 -7.98 2.15
C ALA A 164 2.80 -7.61 2.55
N GLN A 165 3.03 -6.36 2.96
CA GLN A 165 4.33 -5.90 3.46
C GLN A 165 4.71 -6.64 4.74
N GLU A 166 3.81 -6.70 5.73
CA GLU A 166 4.09 -7.35 7.00
C GLU A 166 4.29 -8.86 6.86
N VAL A 167 3.53 -9.52 5.98
CA VAL A 167 3.75 -10.94 5.66
C VAL A 167 5.13 -11.14 5.01
N THR A 168 5.51 -10.26 4.08
CA THR A 168 6.83 -10.31 3.42
C THR A 168 7.97 -10.11 4.43
N LEU A 169 7.86 -9.10 5.29
CA LEU A 169 8.84 -8.84 6.35
C LEU A 169 8.88 -9.98 7.37
N SER A 170 7.75 -10.59 7.69
CA SER A 170 7.69 -11.74 8.60
C SER A 170 8.39 -12.96 8.01
N LEU A 171 8.23 -13.22 6.71
CA LEU A 171 8.94 -14.29 6.01
C LEU A 171 10.45 -14.03 5.94
N ALA A 172 10.85 -12.79 5.64
CA ALA A 172 12.24 -12.38 5.65
C ALA A 172 12.88 -12.58 7.04
N ARG A 173 12.21 -12.09 8.10
CA ARG A 173 12.63 -12.29 9.50
C ARG A 173 12.66 -13.76 9.90
N ALA A 174 11.78 -14.60 9.38
CA ALA A 174 11.81 -16.04 9.66
C ALA A 174 13.05 -16.72 9.06
N GLY A 175 13.52 -16.25 7.90
CA GLY A 175 14.81 -16.65 7.33
C GLY A 175 15.99 -16.18 8.18
N GLU A 176 15.96 -14.92 8.60
CA GLU A 176 16.99 -14.33 9.46
C GLU A 176 16.96 -14.81 10.90
N TYR A 177 15.84 -15.30 11.46
CA TYR A 177 15.80 -15.72 12.88
C TYR A 177 16.81 -16.83 13.20
N ARG A 178 17.22 -17.58 12.17
CA ARG A 178 18.26 -18.62 12.24
C ARG A 178 19.67 -18.09 11.94
N ASP A 179 19.81 -16.86 11.51
CA ASP A 179 21.06 -16.16 11.25
C ASP A 179 21.23 -15.04 12.29
N ASN A 180 22.44 -14.61 12.62
CA ASN A 180 22.64 -13.56 13.64
C ASN A 180 22.29 -12.15 13.12
N GLU A 181 21.42 -12.05 12.12
CA GLU A 181 21.01 -10.81 11.47
C GLU A 181 19.69 -10.31 12.08
N THR A 182 19.60 -9.01 12.32
CA THR A 182 18.44 -8.40 12.97
C THR A 182 17.45 -7.91 11.91
N GLY A 183 16.14 -7.96 12.22
CA GLY A 183 15.12 -7.42 11.30
C GLY A 183 15.23 -5.92 10.99
N LYS A 184 16.17 -5.19 11.62
CA LYS A 184 16.53 -3.82 11.26
C LYS A 184 17.36 -3.76 9.97
N HIS A 185 18.22 -4.75 9.71
CA HIS A 185 18.97 -4.88 8.46
C HIS A 185 18.02 -4.87 7.25
N ILE A 186 17.02 -5.76 7.23
CA ILE A 186 15.98 -5.83 6.20
C ILE A 186 15.34 -4.45 5.93
N THR A 187 15.01 -3.73 7.00
CA THR A 187 14.32 -2.45 6.91
C THR A 187 15.22 -1.37 6.30
N ARG A 188 16.50 -1.36 6.67
CA ARG A 188 17.48 -0.40 6.13
C ARG A 188 17.81 -0.71 4.68
N MET A 189 18.17 -1.95 4.40
CA MET A 189 18.52 -2.44 3.07
C MET A 189 17.40 -2.17 2.06
N SER A 190 16.14 -2.48 2.40
CA SER A 190 15.00 -2.19 1.52
C SER A 190 14.80 -0.71 1.22
N LYS A 191 14.96 0.16 2.22
CA LYS A 191 14.88 1.62 2.01
C LYS A 191 16.03 2.16 1.19
N MET A 192 17.24 1.63 1.36
CA MET A 192 18.38 2.00 0.51
C MET A 192 18.14 1.59 -0.95
N CYS A 193 17.58 0.40 -1.20
CA CYS A 193 17.22 -0.05 -2.54
C CYS A 193 16.21 0.89 -3.22
N GLU A 194 15.20 1.36 -2.46
CA GLU A 194 14.24 2.35 -2.94
C GLU A 194 14.92 3.66 -3.36
N GLN A 195 15.80 4.20 -2.52
CA GLN A 195 16.54 5.44 -2.83
C GLN A 195 17.44 5.28 -4.05
N MET A 196 18.11 4.13 -4.17
CA MET A 196 18.89 3.78 -5.36
C MET A 196 18.02 3.78 -6.62
N ALA A 197 16.84 3.14 -6.56
CA ALA A 197 15.92 3.11 -7.70
C ALA A 197 15.49 4.51 -8.15
N LEU A 198 15.10 5.36 -7.20
CA LEU A 198 14.68 6.74 -7.46
C LEU A 198 15.83 7.57 -8.05
N ALA A 199 17.04 7.43 -7.53
CA ALA A 199 18.24 8.15 -8.00
C ALA A 199 18.73 7.71 -9.39
N LEU A 200 18.29 6.53 -9.84
CA LEU A 200 18.47 6.02 -11.21
C LEU A 200 17.35 6.47 -12.16
N GLY A 201 16.38 7.26 -11.68
CA GLY A 201 15.27 7.75 -12.50
C GLY A 201 14.16 6.72 -12.74
N LYS A 202 14.06 5.67 -11.91
CA LYS A 202 12.91 4.76 -11.95
C LYS A 202 11.68 5.45 -11.38
N ASP A 203 10.51 5.08 -11.89
CA ASP A 203 9.25 5.59 -11.36
C ASP A 203 8.98 5.05 -9.94
N ALA A 204 8.06 5.73 -9.23
CA ALA A 204 7.71 5.39 -7.85
C ALA A 204 7.16 3.96 -7.72
N THR A 205 6.50 3.43 -8.76
CA THR A 205 5.93 2.07 -8.71
C THR A 205 7.05 1.03 -8.72
N TRP A 206 8.06 1.21 -9.58
CA TRP A 206 9.22 0.32 -9.65
C TRP A 206 10.08 0.42 -8.38
N ALA A 207 10.35 1.63 -7.89
CA ALA A 207 11.11 1.86 -6.66
C ALA A 207 10.41 1.23 -5.44
N HIS A 208 9.09 1.42 -5.32
CA HIS A 208 8.30 0.79 -4.28
C HIS A 208 8.32 -0.73 -4.39
N ALA A 209 8.19 -1.28 -5.61
CA ALA A 209 8.25 -2.72 -5.81
C ALA A 209 9.61 -3.32 -5.40
N LEU A 210 10.72 -2.62 -5.67
CA LEU A 210 12.05 -3.04 -5.23
C LEU A 210 12.17 -3.01 -3.70
N ARG A 211 11.66 -1.96 -3.04
CA ARG A 211 11.59 -1.86 -1.56
C ARG A 211 10.86 -3.04 -0.94
N MET A 212 9.75 -3.45 -1.56
CA MET A 212 8.93 -4.57 -1.11
C MET A 212 9.60 -5.92 -1.36
N ALA A 213 10.38 -6.04 -2.44
CA ALA A 213 10.98 -7.29 -2.88
C ALA A 213 12.31 -7.63 -2.19
N SER A 214 13.16 -6.63 -1.97
CA SER A 214 14.53 -6.85 -1.48
C SER A 214 14.67 -7.48 -0.08
N PRO A 215 13.70 -7.36 0.85
CA PRO A 215 13.70 -8.13 2.09
C PRO A 215 13.87 -9.65 1.91
N LEU A 216 13.44 -10.20 0.78
CA LEU A 216 13.45 -11.64 0.54
C LEU A 216 14.75 -12.15 -0.09
N HIS A 217 15.80 -11.32 -0.23
CA HIS A 217 17.06 -11.73 -0.85
C HIS A 217 17.65 -12.99 -0.21
N ASP A 218 17.57 -13.09 1.11
CA ASP A 218 18.13 -14.18 1.91
C ASP A 218 17.13 -15.24 2.40
N VAL A 219 15.89 -15.23 1.90
CA VAL A 219 14.84 -16.19 2.34
C VAL A 219 15.26 -17.65 2.17
N GLY A 220 16.18 -17.92 1.23
CA GLY A 220 16.72 -19.25 0.99
C GLY A 220 17.59 -19.82 2.11
N LYS A 221 18.09 -18.98 3.05
CA LYS A 221 18.85 -19.45 4.22
C LYS A 221 18.05 -20.45 5.08
N ILE A 222 16.71 -20.45 4.98
CA ILE A 222 15.83 -21.45 5.58
C ILE A 222 16.21 -22.89 5.19
N GLY A 223 16.72 -23.11 3.97
CA GLY A 223 17.14 -24.43 3.51
C GLY A 223 18.58 -24.82 3.89
N VAL A 224 19.35 -23.93 4.52
CA VAL A 224 20.74 -24.21 4.91
C VAL A 224 20.78 -24.94 6.26
N PRO A 225 21.57 -26.02 6.43
CA PRO A 225 21.69 -26.73 7.70
C PRO A 225 22.24 -25.86 8.84
N ASP A 226 21.67 -25.99 10.05
CA ASP A 226 22.09 -25.22 11.24
C ASP A 226 23.59 -25.32 11.52
N ARG A 227 24.18 -26.50 11.39
CA ARG A 227 25.62 -26.72 11.62
C ARG A 227 26.53 -25.87 10.72
N ILE A 228 26.00 -25.37 9.60
CA ILE A 228 26.70 -24.49 8.65
C ILE A 228 26.32 -23.04 8.92
N LEU A 229 25.02 -22.76 8.97
CA LEU A 229 24.49 -21.40 9.17
C LEU A 229 24.95 -20.77 10.50
N LEU A 230 24.96 -21.57 11.58
CA LEU A 230 25.31 -21.12 12.93
C LEU A 230 26.77 -21.40 13.31
N LYS A 231 27.62 -21.83 12.36
CA LYS A 231 29.00 -22.22 12.66
C LYS A 231 29.80 -21.01 13.16
N PRO A 232 30.37 -21.04 14.39
CA PRO A 232 31.24 -19.97 14.86
C PRO A 232 32.61 -20.09 14.18
N GLY A 233 32.84 -19.31 13.12
CA GLY A 233 34.12 -19.23 12.42
C GLY A 233 34.01 -19.32 10.91
N ARG A 234 35.12 -19.63 10.24
CA ARG A 234 35.17 -19.75 8.78
C ARG A 234 34.56 -21.10 8.36
N LEU A 235 33.78 -21.06 7.28
CA LEU A 235 33.32 -22.26 6.59
C LEU A 235 34.50 -22.89 5.82
N ASP A 236 34.55 -24.22 5.78
CA ASP A 236 35.40 -24.93 4.83
C ASP A 236 34.82 -24.88 3.41
N ASP A 237 35.52 -25.45 2.43
CA ASP A 237 35.09 -25.39 1.02
C ASP A 237 33.76 -26.09 0.76
N ASN A 238 33.50 -27.22 1.44
CA ASN A 238 32.26 -27.99 1.28
C ASN A 238 31.08 -27.27 1.95
N GLU A 239 31.29 -26.77 3.16
CA GLU A 239 30.32 -25.93 3.87
C GLU A 239 29.99 -24.66 3.09
N SER A 240 31.00 -24.03 2.48
CA SER A 240 30.82 -22.85 1.62
C SER A 240 29.99 -23.17 0.38
N GLN A 241 30.19 -24.34 -0.25
CA GLN A 241 29.35 -24.77 -1.37
C GLN A 241 27.88 -24.91 -0.96
N ILE A 242 27.62 -25.51 0.21
CA ILE A 242 26.24 -25.66 0.71
C ILE A 242 25.63 -24.29 1.05
N MET A 243 26.39 -23.38 1.66
CA MET A 243 25.93 -22.01 1.95
C MET A 243 25.56 -21.25 0.66
N ARG A 244 26.33 -21.43 -0.43
CA ARG A 244 26.10 -20.79 -1.74
C ARG A 244 24.87 -21.31 -2.47
N GLU A 245 24.17 -22.31 -1.95
CA GLU A 245 22.90 -22.78 -2.52
C GLU A 245 21.69 -21.96 -2.07
N HIS A 246 21.80 -21.11 -1.03
CA HIS A 246 20.67 -20.31 -0.56
C HIS A 246 20.03 -19.43 -1.65
N PRO A 247 20.75 -18.85 -2.65
CA PRO A 247 20.10 -18.12 -3.74
C PRO A 247 19.17 -19.02 -4.56
N ARG A 248 19.60 -20.25 -4.87
CA ARG A 248 18.79 -21.23 -5.60
C ARG A 248 17.59 -21.72 -4.80
N ILE A 249 17.78 -21.93 -3.49
CA ILE A 249 16.71 -22.29 -2.56
C ILE A 249 15.69 -21.14 -2.48
N GLY A 250 16.14 -19.89 -2.34
CA GLY A 250 15.29 -18.70 -2.32
C GLY A 250 14.51 -18.55 -3.62
N GLY A 251 15.15 -18.79 -4.77
CA GLY A 251 14.46 -18.92 -6.04
C GLY A 251 13.41 -20.05 -6.03
N THR A 252 13.68 -21.20 -5.44
CA THR A 252 12.69 -22.29 -5.39
C THR A 252 11.49 -21.93 -4.49
N ILE A 253 11.71 -21.19 -3.40
CA ILE A 253 10.68 -20.70 -2.49
C ILE A 253 9.79 -19.65 -3.18
N ILE A 254 10.38 -18.72 -3.93
CA ILE A 254 9.65 -17.64 -4.59
C ILE A 254 9.27 -18.07 -6.02
N PRO A 255 7.98 -18.27 -6.32
CA PRO A 255 7.55 -18.79 -7.60
C PRO A 255 7.76 -17.80 -8.75
N GLU A 256 7.76 -18.32 -9.98
CA GLU A 256 7.58 -17.48 -11.16
C GLU A 256 6.17 -16.91 -11.18
N HIS A 257 6.05 -15.58 -11.30
CA HIS A 257 4.76 -14.91 -11.17
C HIS A 257 4.71 -13.61 -12.00
N PRO A 258 3.56 -13.17 -12.54
CA PRO A 258 3.44 -11.93 -13.31
C PRO A 258 3.40 -10.64 -12.47
N ALA A 259 3.31 -10.72 -11.14
CA ALA A 259 3.39 -9.54 -10.28
C ALA A 259 4.82 -9.02 -10.20
N LEU A 260 5.03 -7.70 -10.39
CA LEU A 260 6.35 -7.07 -10.43
C LEU A 260 7.17 -7.35 -9.16
N VAL A 261 6.56 -7.19 -7.98
CA VAL A 261 7.21 -7.42 -6.67
C VAL A 261 7.73 -8.85 -6.56
N ILE A 262 6.92 -9.86 -6.92
CA ILE A 262 7.30 -11.27 -6.80
C ILE A 262 8.40 -11.62 -7.81
N ARG A 263 8.34 -11.09 -9.04
CA ARG A 263 9.43 -11.26 -10.02
C ARG A 263 10.74 -10.67 -9.52
N MET A 264 10.69 -9.45 -8.99
CA MET A 264 11.87 -8.80 -8.43
C MET A 264 12.43 -9.59 -7.27
N ALA A 265 11.58 -10.04 -6.34
CA ALA A 265 12.01 -10.81 -5.18
C ALA A 265 12.72 -12.10 -5.59
N ARG A 266 12.14 -12.84 -6.55
CA ARG A 266 12.76 -14.05 -7.12
C ARG A 266 14.12 -13.76 -7.75
N ARG A 267 14.21 -12.71 -8.56
CA ARG A 267 15.46 -12.34 -9.23
C ARG A 267 16.53 -11.89 -8.24
N ILE A 268 16.18 -11.05 -7.28
CA ILE A 268 17.06 -10.62 -6.19
C ILE A 268 17.59 -11.83 -5.43
N ALA A 269 16.70 -12.74 -4.99
CA ALA A 269 17.10 -13.95 -4.29
C ALA A 269 18.12 -14.76 -5.11
N LEU A 270 17.92 -14.88 -6.42
CA LEU A 270 18.81 -15.60 -7.32
C LEU A 270 20.12 -14.87 -7.64
N THR A 271 20.19 -13.53 -7.56
CA THR A 271 21.28 -12.77 -8.19
C THR A 271 21.97 -11.74 -7.29
N HIS A 272 21.56 -11.55 -6.04
CA HIS A 272 22.20 -10.59 -5.12
C HIS A 272 23.66 -10.95 -4.76
N HIS A 273 24.10 -12.19 -5.03
CA HIS A 273 25.49 -12.63 -4.91
C HIS A 273 26.24 -12.81 -6.24
N GLU A 274 25.60 -12.45 -7.35
CA GLU A 274 26.31 -12.30 -8.62
C GLU A 274 27.22 -11.08 -8.55
N LYS A 275 28.37 -11.16 -9.23
CA LYS A 275 29.38 -10.09 -9.23
C LYS A 275 29.53 -9.55 -10.63
N TRP A 276 29.72 -8.25 -10.74
CA TRP A 276 29.85 -7.57 -12.03
C TRP A 276 30.88 -8.23 -12.97
N ASP A 277 31.98 -8.75 -12.43
CA ASP A 277 33.05 -9.44 -13.16
C ASP A 277 32.77 -10.92 -13.51
N GLY A 278 31.62 -11.47 -13.12
CA GLY A 278 31.25 -12.87 -13.36
C GLY A 278 31.81 -13.87 -12.34
N SER A 279 32.56 -13.43 -11.33
CA SER A 279 33.10 -14.31 -10.27
C SER A 279 32.09 -14.65 -9.15
N GLY A 280 30.83 -14.23 -9.32
CA GLY A 280 29.74 -14.45 -8.40
C GLY A 280 29.09 -15.83 -8.49
N TYR A 281 27.97 -15.99 -7.81
CA TYR A 281 27.18 -17.22 -7.80
C TYR A 281 25.69 -16.87 -7.68
N PRO A 282 24.76 -17.78 -8.07
CA PRO A 282 24.94 -19.19 -8.43
C PRO A 282 25.10 -19.48 -9.93
N ALA A 283 24.88 -18.52 -10.82
CA ALA A 283 24.93 -18.69 -12.27
C ALA A 283 26.19 -18.08 -12.91
N GLY A 284 26.94 -17.23 -12.19
CA GLY A 284 28.16 -16.61 -12.70
C GLY A 284 27.86 -15.57 -13.79
N LEU A 285 26.75 -14.86 -13.63
CA LEU A 285 26.32 -13.81 -14.56
C LEU A 285 27.29 -12.63 -14.49
N CYS A 286 27.54 -11.99 -15.63
CA CYS A 286 28.43 -10.83 -15.69
C CYS A 286 27.72 -9.57 -16.21
N GLY A 287 28.18 -8.41 -15.76
CA GLY A 287 27.70 -7.12 -16.23
C GLY A 287 26.17 -6.97 -16.16
N GLU A 288 25.57 -6.63 -17.31
CA GLU A 288 24.13 -6.38 -17.42
C GLU A 288 23.27 -7.66 -17.54
N GLU A 289 23.88 -8.84 -17.65
CA GLU A 289 23.15 -10.11 -17.52
C GLU A 289 22.56 -10.26 -16.13
N ILE A 290 23.18 -9.64 -15.12
CA ILE A 290 22.64 -9.51 -13.77
C ILE A 290 21.46 -8.52 -13.82
N PRO A 291 20.24 -8.94 -13.44
CA PRO A 291 19.10 -8.03 -13.36
C PRO A 291 19.42 -6.82 -12.48
N LEU A 292 18.92 -5.64 -12.88
CA LEU A 292 19.19 -4.37 -12.19
C LEU A 292 18.83 -4.45 -10.69
N GLU A 293 17.69 -5.06 -10.38
CA GLU A 293 17.24 -5.28 -9.00
C GLU A 293 18.24 -6.08 -8.16
N GLY A 294 18.93 -7.07 -8.74
CA GLY A 294 19.97 -7.84 -8.07
C GLY A 294 21.25 -7.04 -7.86
N ARG A 295 21.67 -6.25 -8.87
CA ARG A 295 22.84 -5.36 -8.75
C ARG A 295 22.66 -4.27 -7.69
N ILE A 296 21.45 -3.70 -7.59
CA ILE A 296 21.11 -2.73 -6.54
C ILE A 296 21.15 -3.42 -5.17
N ALA A 297 20.50 -4.59 -5.06
CA ALA A 297 20.43 -5.34 -3.81
C ALA A 297 21.83 -5.69 -3.28
N ALA A 298 22.73 -6.15 -4.15
CA ALA A 298 24.11 -6.51 -3.79
C ALA A 298 24.89 -5.35 -3.13
N ILE A 299 24.79 -4.13 -3.69
CA ILE A 299 25.48 -2.96 -3.12
C ILE A 299 24.87 -2.57 -1.78
N CYS A 300 23.54 -2.51 -1.70
CA CYS A 300 22.82 -2.12 -0.49
C CYS A 300 23.04 -3.13 0.66
N ASP A 301 23.03 -4.43 0.35
CA ASP A 301 23.30 -5.50 1.31
C ASP A 301 24.74 -5.40 1.85
N VAL A 302 25.74 -5.39 0.97
CA VAL A 302 27.15 -5.33 1.38
C VAL A 302 27.43 -4.06 2.18
N TYR A 303 26.90 -2.90 1.76
CA TYR A 303 27.08 -1.67 2.50
C TYR A 303 26.49 -1.77 3.92
N ASP A 304 25.23 -2.21 4.06
CA ASP A 304 24.60 -2.34 5.38
C ASP A 304 25.36 -3.34 6.27
N ALA A 305 25.82 -4.45 5.69
CA ALA A 305 26.62 -5.46 6.38
C ALA A 305 27.98 -4.93 6.88
N LEU A 306 28.60 -4.00 6.16
CA LEU A 306 29.89 -3.40 6.54
C LEU A 306 29.75 -2.40 7.69
N VAL A 307 28.68 -1.59 7.69
CA VAL A 307 28.48 -0.49 8.65
C VAL A 307 27.63 -0.87 9.86
N SER A 308 27.07 -2.09 9.87
CA SER A 308 26.34 -2.65 11.00
C SER A 308 27.24 -3.46 11.93
N THR A 309 27.01 -3.34 13.23
CA THR A 309 27.72 -4.15 14.24
C THR A 309 27.24 -5.60 14.18
N ARG A 310 28.17 -6.56 14.12
CA ARG A 310 27.86 -8.00 14.23
C ARG A 310 28.61 -8.60 15.42
N PRO A 311 28.13 -9.69 16.07
CA PRO A 311 28.75 -10.25 17.27
C PRO A 311 30.25 -10.56 17.16
N TYR A 312 30.76 -10.77 15.94
CA TYR A 312 32.14 -11.15 15.67
C TYR A 312 32.93 -10.12 14.83
N LYS A 313 32.35 -8.96 14.49
CA LYS A 313 33.00 -7.96 13.64
C LYS A 313 32.57 -6.54 14.02
N PRO A 314 33.52 -5.63 14.38
CA PRO A 314 33.18 -4.24 14.59
C PRO A 314 32.70 -3.61 13.28
N ALA A 315 31.69 -2.74 13.39
CA ALA A 315 31.21 -1.94 12.26
C ALA A 315 32.34 -1.11 11.67
N TRP A 316 32.39 -1.03 10.34
CA TRP A 316 33.30 -0.13 9.65
C TRP A 316 32.81 1.31 9.79
N SER A 317 33.74 2.27 9.67
CA SER A 317 33.32 3.66 9.47
C SER A 317 32.61 3.79 8.13
N GLN A 318 31.68 4.75 8.04
CA GLN A 318 30.97 5.06 6.80
C GLN A 318 31.96 5.28 5.65
N GLN A 319 32.99 6.10 5.87
CA GLN A 319 34.02 6.37 4.88
C GLN A 319 34.73 5.10 4.41
N ALA A 320 35.11 4.19 5.33
CA ALA A 320 35.77 2.95 4.94
C ALA A 320 34.87 2.03 4.10
N ALA A 321 33.56 1.99 4.38
CA ALA A 321 32.62 1.25 3.56
C ALA A 321 32.47 1.88 2.17
N LEU A 322 32.39 3.21 2.06
CA LEU A 322 32.33 3.92 0.78
C LEU A 322 33.60 3.72 -0.05
N ASP A 323 34.78 3.82 0.57
CA ASP A 323 36.08 3.57 -0.08
C ASP A 323 36.14 2.13 -0.62
N TYR A 324 35.60 1.17 0.13
CA TYR A 324 35.51 -0.22 -0.33
C TYR A 324 34.56 -0.39 -1.52
N LEU A 325 33.38 0.23 -1.50
CA LEU A 325 32.46 0.20 -2.66
C LEU A 325 33.15 0.77 -3.91
N GLN A 326 33.91 1.85 -3.78
CA GLN A 326 34.70 2.44 -4.87
C GLN A 326 35.79 1.49 -5.37
N GLN A 327 36.54 0.86 -4.48
CA GLN A 327 37.58 -0.12 -4.84
C GLN A 327 37.01 -1.36 -5.54
N GLN A 328 35.77 -1.74 -5.23
CA GLN A 328 35.09 -2.89 -5.81
C GLN A 328 34.25 -2.54 -7.05
N SER A 329 34.28 -1.29 -7.50
CA SER A 329 33.63 -0.82 -8.72
C SER A 329 34.22 -1.52 -9.95
N GLY A 330 33.35 -2.15 -10.75
CA GLY A 330 33.75 -2.92 -11.94
C GLY A 330 34.25 -4.34 -11.63
N LEU A 331 34.30 -4.74 -10.36
CA LEU A 331 34.64 -6.09 -9.92
C LEU A 331 33.41 -6.74 -9.30
N HIS A 332 33.11 -6.40 -8.04
CA HIS A 332 31.90 -6.85 -7.37
C HIS A 332 30.68 -6.09 -7.89
N PHE A 333 30.80 -4.76 -8.01
CA PHE A 333 29.67 -3.87 -8.20
C PHE A 333 29.66 -3.20 -9.57
N ASP A 334 28.46 -2.96 -10.07
CA ASP A 334 28.24 -2.12 -11.26
C ASP A 334 28.80 -0.71 -11.03
N PRO A 335 29.77 -0.23 -11.85
CA PRO A 335 30.36 1.10 -11.69
C PRO A 335 29.36 2.25 -11.69
N HIS A 336 28.30 2.14 -12.50
CA HIS A 336 27.26 3.16 -12.58
C HIS A 336 26.45 3.20 -11.28
N LEU A 337 26.16 2.04 -10.69
CA LEU A 337 25.46 1.98 -9.41
C LEU A 337 26.33 2.46 -8.26
N VAL A 338 27.63 2.15 -8.23
CA VAL A 338 28.55 2.73 -7.24
C VAL A 338 28.52 4.26 -7.32
N SER A 339 28.60 4.82 -8.53
CA SER A 339 28.52 6.28 -8.71
C SER A 339 27.19 6.88 -8.23
N THR A 340 26.09 6.14 -8.38
CA THR A 340 24.77 6.56 -7.90
C THR A 340 24.64 6.45 -6.39
N PHE A 341 25.15 5.37 -5.80
CA PHE A 341 25.17 5.18 -4.36
C PHE A 341 25.91 6.32 -3.65
N LEU A 342 27.06 6.74 -4.19
CA LEU A 342 27.83 7.87 -3.65
C LEU A 342 27.07 9.20 -3.68
N ARG A 343 26.13 9.40 -4.62
CA ARG A 343 25.30 10.61 -4.69
C ARG A 343 24.20 10.65 -3.63
N ILE A 344 23.76 9.49 -3.14
CA ILE A 344 22.65 9.35 -2.19
C ILE A 344 23.10 8.99 -0.77
N VAL A 345 24.40 9.14 -0.47
CA VAL A 345 24.96 8.88 0.87
C VAL A 345 24.19 9.64 1.97
N PRO A 346 23.81 10.92 1.82
CA PRO A 346 23.05 11.61 2.85
C PRO A 346 21.72 10.93 3.20
N GLU A 347 20.99 10.44 2.19
CA GLU A 347 19.73 9.71 2.36
C GLU A 347 19.96 8.34 3.01
N VAL A 348 21.03 7.65 2.62
CA VAL A 348 21.44 6.35 3.20
C VAL A 348 21.82 6.50 4.67
N GLU A 349 22.59 7.53 5.03
CA GLU A 349 22.97 7.83 6.41
C GLU A 349 21.76 8.20 7.27
N ALA A 350 20.80 8.92 6.71
CA ALA A 350 19.53 9.22 7.38
C ALA A 350 18.72 7.94 7.67
N ILE A 351 18.70 6.99 6.72
CA ILE A 351 18.09 5.66 6.92
C ILE A 351 18.80 4.91 8.04
N GLN A 352 20.14 4.84 7.99
CA GLN A 352 20.95 4.17 9.02
C GLN A 352 20.66 4.73 10.42
N SER A 353 20.69 6.05 10.56
CA SER A 353 20.46 6.73 11.84
C SER A 353 19.05 6.48 12.38
N ARG A 354 18.03 6.51 11.51
CA ARG A 354 16.63 6.32 11.89
C ARG A 354 16.32 4.88 12.34
N TYR A 355 17.04 3.90 11.79
CA TYR A 355 16.82 2.47 12.05
C TYR A 355 18.03 1.81 12.69
N ALA A 356 18.78 2.57 13.51
CA ALA A 356 19.95 2.09 14.22
C ALA A 356 19.61 0.92 15.16
N GLU A 357 20.56 0.02 15.35
CA GLU A 357 20.46 -1.02 16.37
C GLU A 357 20.36 -0.37 17.76
N SER A 358 19.44 -0.87 18.57
CA SER A 358 19.29 -0.38 19.95
C SER A 358 20.37 -1.10 20.74
N THR A 359 21.41 -0.37 21.14
CA THR A 359 22.39 -0.86 22.12
C THR A 359 21.63 -1.25 23.38
N SER A 360 21.47 -2.55 23.59
CA SER A 360 20.90 -3.11 24.81
C SER A 360 22.00 -3.26 25.85
#